data_AF-A0A0L0W6R3-F1
#
_entry.id   AF-A0A0L0W6R3-F1
#
_cell.length_a   1.000
_cell.length_b   1.000
_cell.length_c   1.000
_cell.angle_alpha   90.00
_cell.angle_beta   90.00
_cell.angle_gamma   90.00
#
_symmetry.space_group_name_H-M   'P 1'
#
loop_
_entity.id
_entity.type
_entity.pdbx_description
1 polymer ?
#
loop_
_entity_poly.entity_id
_entity_poly.type
_entity_poly.pdbx_seq_one_letter_code
_entity_poly.pdbx_strand_id
1 'polypeptide(L)' 'MTEIRCKWCNKLLGTTDYKERFEIEILCPKCKHKYRYRIEAQEAQG' A
#
# COMPACT_ATOMS: atom_id res chain seq x y z
N MET A 1 8.77 -6.88 3.00
CA MET A 1 8.21 -6.29 1.77
C MET A 1 6.72 -6.59 1.63
N THR A 2 5.90 -5.55 1.75
CA THR A 2 4.44 -5.58 1.57
C THR A 2 4.09 -5.02 0.19
N GLU A 3 3.35 -5.78 -0.61
CA GLU A 3 2.84 -5.31 -1.91
C GLU A 3 1.61 -4.41 -1.73
N ILE A 4 1.64 -3.22 -2.32
CA ILE A 4 0.49 -2.33 -2.37
C ILE A 4 -0.24 -2.55 -3.69
N ARG A 5 -1.43 -3.16 -3.61
CA ARG A 5 -2.27 -3.46 -4.77
C ARG A 5 -3.54 -2.62 -4.79
N CYS A 6 -3.97 -2.25 -5.99
CA CYS A 6 -5.22 -1.54 -6.20
C CYS A 6 -6.41 -2.39 -5.73
N LYS A 7 -7.26 -1.84 -4.86
CA LYS A 7 -8.42 -2.58 -4.30
C LYS A 7 -9.48 -2.98 -5.33
N TRP A 8 -9.49 -2.33 -6.50
CA TRP A 8 -10.51 -2.57 -7.53
C TRP A 8 -10.04 -3.48 -8.66
N CYS A 9 -8.86 -3.21 -9.22
CA CYS A 9 -8.34 -3.97 -10.37
C CYS A 9 -7.13 -4.84 -10.06
N ASN A 10 -6.79 -4.99 -8.77
CA ASN A 10 -5.70 -5.80 -8.24
C ASN A 10 -4.30 -5.54 -8.85
N LYS A 11 -4.16 -4.44 -9.59
CA LYS A 11 -2.89 -4.04 -10.20
C LYS A 11 -1.90 -3.66 -9.11
N LEU A 12 -0.66 -4.14 -9.22
CA LEU A 12 0.44 -3.69 -8.37
C LEU A 12 0.68 -2.20 -8.57
N LEU A 13 0.58 -1.44 -7.48
CA LEU A 13 0.83 0.00 -7.45
C LEU A 13 2.24 0.32 -6.98
N GLY A 14 2.80 -0.55 -6.14
CA GLY A 14 4.17 -0.46 -5.64
C GLY A 14 4.43 -1.55 -4.60
N THR A 15 5.67 -1.64 -4.15
CA THR A 15 6.09 -2.47 -3.02
C THR A 15 6.68 -1.56 -1.95
N THR A 16 6.57 -1.98 -0.70
CA THR A 16 7.17 -1.22 0.39
C THR A 16 7.79 -2.10 1.46
N ASP A 17 8.85 -1.60 2.09
CA ASP A 17 9.52 -2.21 3.24
C ASP A 17 9.49 -1.31 4.49
N TYR A 18 8.55 -0.35 4.56
CA TYR A 18 8.52 0.56 5.72
C TYR A 18 8.37 -0.21 7.03
N LYS A 19 9.30 0.06 7.95
CA LYS A 19 9.30 -0.42 9.32
C LYS A 19 8.54 0.49 10.28
N GLU A 20 7.93 1.55 9.75
CA GLU A 20 7.23 2.59 10.50
C GLU A 20 5.77 2.71 10.03
N ARG A 21 4.90 3.25 10.89
CA ARG A 21 3.48 3.49 10.56
C ARG A 21 3.39 4.74 9.69
N PHE A 22 2.84 4.61 8.49
CA PHE A 22 2.61 5.75 7.59
C PHE A 22 1.34 5.55 6.77
N GLU A 23 0.80 6.68 6.30
CA GLU A 23 -0.34 6.73 5.37
C GLU A 23 0.14 7.23 4.02
N ILE A 24 -0.24 6.53 2.94
CA ILE A 24 0.06 6.94 1.57
C ILE A 24 -1.21 6.93 0.72
N GLU A 25 -1.38 7.99 -0.07
CA GLU A 25 -2.45 8.07 -1.05
C GLU A 25 -1.91 7.77 -2.45
N ILE A 26 -2.42 6.71 -3.07
CA ILE A 26 -1.96 6.26 -4.37
C ILE A 26 -3.14 6.24 -5.35
N LEU A 27 -2.92 6.88 -6.50
CA LEU A 27 -3.84 6.84 -7.64
C LEU A 27 -3.51 5.62 -8.51
N CYS A 28 -4.49 4.75 -8.74
CA CYS A 28 -4.29 3.64 -9.67
C CYS A 28 -4.18 4.17 -11.12
N PRO A 29 -3.08 3.89 -11.85
CA PRO A 29 -2.92 4.42 -13.21
C PRO A 29 -3.89 3.81 -14.22
N LYS A 30 -4.33 2.55 -14.00
CA LYS A 30 -5.29 1.83 -14.85
C LYS A 30 -6.72 2.27 -14.60
N CYS A 31 -7.07 2.41 -13.33
CA CYS A 31 -8.46 2.46 -12.88
C CYS A 31 -8.84 3.89 -12.46
N LYS A 32 -7.86 4.79 -12.32
CA LYS A 32 -7.98 6.20 -11.91
C LYS A 32 -8.69 6.42 -10.57
N HIS A 33 -8.88 5.36 -9.80
CA HIS A 33 -9.34 5.44 -8.42
C HIS A 33 -8.17 5.76 -7.49
N LYS A 34 -8.39 6.73 -6.59
CA LYS A 34 -7.45 7.09 -5.52
C LYS A 34 -7.80 6.30 -4.28
N TYR A 35 -6.81 5.61 -3.71
CA TYR A 35 -6.97 4.88 -2.46
C TYR A 35 -5.96 5.41 -1.45
N ARG A 36 -6.41 5.52 -0.20
CA ARG A 36 -5.54 5.72 0.95
C ARG A 36 -5.20 4.35 1.54
N TYR A 37 -3.91 4.09 1.67
CA TYR A 37 -3.37 2.91 2.33
C TYR A 37 -2.77 3.36 3.66
N ARG A 38 -3.20 2.70 4.73
CA ARG A 38 -2.59 2.80 6.04
C ARG A 38 -1.77 1.55 6.23
N ILE A 39 -0.44 1.70 6.28
CA ILE A 39 0.47 0.58 6.50
C ILE A 39 0.90 0.71 7.95
N GLU A 40 0.60 -0.34 8.72
CA GLU A 40 1.03 -0.44 10.09
C GLU A 40 2.44 -1.05 10.10
N ALA A 41 3.32 -0.53 10.94
CA ALA A 41 4.63 -1.14 11.16
C ALA A 41 4.41 -2.61 11.50
N GLN A 42 5.11 -3.52 10.83
CA GLN A 42 5.25 -4.88 11.32
C GLN A 42 6.03 -4.76 12.64
N GLU A 43 5.31 -4.60 13.74
CA GLU A 43 5.85 -4.88 15.06
C GLU A 43 6.35 -6.32 14.98
N ALA A 44 7.67 -6.47 15.13
CA ALA A 44 8.31 -7.76 15.17
C ALA A 44 7.56 -8.60 16.21
N GLN A 45 6.82 -9.62 15.77
CA GLN A 45 6.35 -10.65 16.68
C GLN A 45 7.60 -11.24 17.32
N GLY A 46 7.75 -11.00 18.63
CA GLY A 46 8.85 -11.53 19.43
C GLY A 46 8.79 -13.03 19.64
#